data_AF-T0BYN5-F1
#
_entry.id   AF-T0BYN5-F1
#
_cell.length_a   1.000
_cell.length_b   1.000
_cell.length_c   1.000
_cell.angle_alpha   90.00
_cell.angle_beta   90.00
_cell.angle_gamma   90.00
#
_symmetry.space_group_name_H-M   'P 1'
#
loop_
_entity.id
_entity.type
_entity.pdbx_description
1 polymer ?
#
loop_
_entity_poly.entity_id
_entity_poly.type
_entity_poly.pdbx_seq_one_letter_code
_entity_poly.pdbx_strand_id
1 'polypeptide(L)'
;MDTTDDLLTIDEVFAALSEAGVTSSIQMTRTWVREGKLEGAFMPKGARNRKEGWRVPRASVEAFIQSRRPERGQIDQLQEEVQRLTLELMSTRRRAAQFSQNEARQLAIKERVYQTIRDITANGRAYIPEHAQLVLDIVTGDVSKLTDKQLYLLCDQLLALSPQLLDGDDITTHR
;
A
#
# COMPACT_ATOMS: atom_id res chain seq x y z
N MET A 1 25.97 -4.61 1.07
CA MET A 1 25.67 -5.89 1.75
C MET A 1 27.00 -6.47 2.17
N ASP A 2 27.48 -6.08 3.34
CA ASP A 2 28.65 -6.69 3.97
C ASP A 2 28.16 -7.90 4.76
N THR A 3 28.23 -9.09 4.17
CA THR A 3 28.02 -10.33 4.90
C THR A 3 29.32 -10.66 5.62
N THR A 4 29.65 -9.87 6.65
CA THR A 4 30.62 -10.34 7.63
C THR A 4 29.95 -11.51 8.33
N ASP A 5 30.44 -12.71 8.09
CA ASP A 5 29.96 -13.96 8.66
C ASP A 5 29.77 -13.77 10.17
N ASP A 6 28.52 -13.61 10.58
CA ASP A 6 28.15 -13.36 11.96
C ASP A 6 28.28 -14.71 12.68
N LEU A 7 29.49 -14.97 13.21
CA LEU A 7 29.86 -16.26 13.79
C LEU A 7 29.32 -16.37 15.22
N LEU A 8 28.42 -17.32 15.42
CA LEU A 8 27.77 -17.57 16.70
C LEU A 8 28.54 -18.58 17.56
N THR A 9 28.58 -18.31 18.85
CA THR A 9 28.99 -19.27 19.88
C THR A 9 27.93 -20.34 20.09
N ILE A 10 28.29 -21.48 20.70
CA ILE A 10 27.31 -22.55 20.99
C ILE A 10 26.12 -22.06 21.80
N ASP A 11 26.33 -21.14 22.73
CA ASP A 11 25.27 -20.62 23.60
C ASP A 11 24.30 -19.74 22.79
N GLU A 12 24.81 -18.91 21.87
CA GLU A 12 23.99 -18.13 20.93
C GLU A 12 23.26 -19.03 19.93
N VAL A 13 23.91 -20.08 19.43
CA VAL A 13 23.25 -21.10 18.59
C VAL A 13 22.13 -21.78 19.37
N PHE A 14 22.37 -22.13 20.64
CA PHE A 14 21.34 -22.74 21.47
C PHE A 14 20.17 -21.79 21.71
N ALA A 15 20.43 -20.52 22.00
CA ALA A 15 19.39 -19.50 22.16
C ALA A 15 18.53 -19.39 20.89
N ALA A 16 19.16 -19.28 19.72
CA ALA A 16 18.46 -19.20 18.44
C ALA A 16 17.62 -20.47 18.15
N LEU A 17 18.17 -21.66 18.39
CA LEU A 17 17.45 -22.92 18.21
C LEU A 17 16.30 -23.11 19.22
N SER A 18 16.45 -22.60 20.45
CA SER A 18 15.42 -22.66 21.48
C SER A 18 14.29 -21.68 21.21
N GLU A 19 14.59 -20.44 20.83
CA GLU A 19 13.61 -19.46 20.37
C GLU A 19 12.88 -19.93 19.10
N ALA A 20 13.59 -20.68 18.25
CA ALA A 20 13.00 -21.34 17.10
C ALA A 20 12.11 -22.55 17.46
N GLY A 21 12.08 -22.98 18.72
CA GLY A 21 11.36 -24.17 19.17
C GLY A 21 11.92 -25.47 18.58
N VAL A 22 13.20 -25.50 18.19
CA VAL A 22 13.89 -26.66 17.61
C VAL A 22 14.44 -27.57 18.71
N THR A 23 14.98 -27.00 19.79
CA THR A 23 15.45 -27.78 20.95
C THR A 23 15.44 -26.95 22.22
N SER A 24 15.21 -27.59 23.37
CA SER A 24 15.38 -27.00 24.70
C SER A 24 16.66 -27.47 25.41
N SER A 25 17.49 -28.28 24.73
CA SER A 25 18.70 -28.87 25.31
C SER A 25 19.97 -28.41 24.62
N ILE A 26 20.79 -27.65 25.34
CA ILE A 26 22.13 -27.24 24.90
C ILE A 26 23.05 -28.45 24.62
N GLN A 27 22.82 -29.59 25.26
CA GLN A 27 23.57 -30.82 24.98
C GLN A 27 23.28 -31.33 23.57
N MET A 28 22.03 -31.26 23.10
CA MET A 28 21.70 -31.61 21.72
C MET A 28 22.37 -30.67 20.72
N THR A 29 22.35 -29.36 20.99
CA THR A 29 23.08 -28.37 20.17
C THR A 29 24.56 -28.73 20.05
N ARG A 30 25.23 -29.04 21.17
CA ARG A 30 26.63 -29.47 21.18
C ARG A 30 26.87 -30.76 20.42
N THR A 31 25.92 -31.69 20.41
CA THR A 31 26.00 -32.94 19.67
C THR A 31 25.90 -32.66 18.17
N TRP A 32 24.95 -31.85 17.72
CA TRP A 32 24.78 -31.51 16.31
C TRP A 32 25.97 -30.75 15.73
N VAL A 33 26.56 -29.81 16.49
CA VAL A 33 27.81 -29.15 16.10
C VAL A 33 28.94 -30.17 15.91
N ARG A 34 29.10 -31.11 16.84
CA ARG A 34 30.15 -32.15 16.78
C ARG A 34 29.93 -33.16 15.65
N GLU A 35 28.68 -33.47 15.34
CA GLU A 35 28.29 -34.36 14.24
C GLU A 35 28.34 -33.67 12.86
N GLY A 36 28.67 -32.37 12.80
CA GLY A 36 28.73 -31.62 11.54
C GLY A 36 27.35 -31.36 10.92
N LYS A 37 26.27 -31.44 11.71
CA LYS A 37 24.91 -31.15 11.23
C LYS A 37 24.65 -29.66 11.02
N LEU A 38 25.47 -28.81 11.66
CA LEU A 38 25.51 -27.37 11.42
C LEU A 38 26.71 -27.10 10.51
N GLU A 39 26.42 -26.85 9.23
CA GLU A 39 27.45 -26.70 8.20
C GLU A 39 28.37 -25.50 8.48
N GLY A 40 29.65 -25.63 8.15
CA GLY A 40 30.64 -24.57 8.40
C GLY A 40 30.95 -24.34 9.88
N ALA A 41 30.40 -25.14 10.81
CA ALA A 41 30.82 -25.09 12.20
C ALA A 41 32.29 -25.50 12.33
N PHE A 42 33.10 -24.65 12.97
CA PHE A 42 34.51 -24.90 13.15
C PHE A 42 34.99 -24.51 14.55
N MET A 43 36.14 -25.03 14.92
CA MET A 43 36.84 -24.66 16.15
C MET A 43 38.12 -23.89 15.78
N PRO A 44 38.27 -22.61 16.16
CA PRO A 44 39.47 -21.83 15.86
C PRO A 44 40.74 -22.50 16.40
N LYS A 45 41.83 -22.43 15.63
CA LYS A 45 43.15 -22.91 16.04
C LYS A 45 43.63 -22.08 17.23
N GLY A 46 43.62 -22.65 18.43
CA GLY A 46 43.98 -21.96 19.68
C GLY A 46 42.88 -21.99 20.75
N ALA A 47 41.67 -22.47 20.43
CA ALA A 47 40.64 -22.67 21.44
C ALA A 47 41.09 -23.72 22.48
N ARG A 48 41.16 -23.32 23.76
CA ARG A 48 41.61 -24.18 24.87
C ARG A 48 40.67 -25.34 25.17
N ASN A 49 39.38 -25.25 24.82
CA ASN A 49 38.39 -26.26 25.18
C ASN A 49 37.30 -26.45 24.11
N ARG A 50 36.94 -27.72 23.87
CA ARG A 50 35.90 -28.14 22.90
C ARG A 50 34.50 -27.68 23.28
N LYS A 51 34.28 -27.20 24.51
CA LYS A 51 32.96 -26.78 25.01
C LYS A 51 32.57 -25.34 24.64
N GLU A 52 33.54 -24.45 24.41
CA GLU A 52 33.31 -23.00 24.20
C GLU A 52 33.95 -22.49 22.89
N GLY A 53 34.81 -23.30 22.29
CA GLY A 53 35.58 -22.92 21.11
C GLY A 53 34.82 -22.96 19.79
N TRP A 54 33.66 -23.61 19.70
CA TRP A 54 32.98 -23.72 18.41
C TRP A 54 32.41 -22.37 17.98
N ARG A 55 32.53 -22.11 16.68
CA ARG A 55 31.93 -21.00 15.96
C ARG A 55 31.11 -21.55 14.82
N VAL A 56 29.88 -21.06 14.69
CA VAL A 56 28.93 -21.52 13.68
C VAL A 56 28.45 -20.29 12.92
N PRO A 57 28.51 -20.27 11.59
CA PRO A 57 27.91 -19.19 10.81
C PRO A 57 26.42 -19.06 11.10
N ARG A 58 25.93 -17.84 11.32
CA ARG A 58 24.50 -17.56 11.54
C ARG A 58 23.62 -18.15 10.42
N ALA A 59 24.05 -18.01 9.17
CA ALA A 59 23.34 -18.56 8.00
C ALA A 59 23.13 -20.07 8.10
N SER A 60 24.12 -20.82 8.61
CA SER A 60 24.00 -22.27 8.82
C SER A 60 22.98 -22.63 9.90
N VAL A 61 22.86 -21.81 10.95
CA VAL A 61 21.86 -22.00 12.01
C VAL A 61 20.46 -21.75 11.47
N GLU A 62 20.28 -20.68 10.70
CA GLU A 62 19.00 -20.35 10.05
C GLU A 62 18.56 -21.44 9.08
N ALA A 63 19.47 -21.92 8.22
CA ALA A 63 19.19 -23.04 7.31
C ALA A 63 18.81 -24.32 8.07
N PHE A 64 19.49 -24.60 9.19
CA PHE A 64 19.17 -25.74 10.03
C PHE A 64 17.78 -25.62 10.68
N ILE A 65 17.42 -24.42 11.16
CA ILE A 65 16.08 -24.13 11.70
C ILE A 65 15.01 -24.37 10.64
N GLN A 66 15.19 -23.83 9.43
CA GLN A 66 14.26 -24.00 8.32
C GLN A 66 14.08 -25.48 7.95
N SER A 67 15.17 -26.26 7.93
CA SER A 67 15.10 -27.71 7.64
C SER A 67 14.29 -28.51 8.68
N ARG A 68 14.27 -28.05 9.93
CA ARG A 68 13.58 -28.70 11.05
C ARG A 68 12.15 -28.19 11.27
N ARG A 69 11.83 -27.02 10.73
CA ARG A 69 10.53 -26.34 10.86
C ARG A 69 10.12 -25.74 9.50
N PRO A 70 9.77 -26.58 8.51
CA PRO A 70 9.29 -26.07 7.22
C PRO A 70 8.03 -25.20 7.36
N GLU A 71 7.23 -25.45 8.41
CA GLU A 71 6.05 -24.65 8.78
C GLU A 71 6.38 -23.19 9.11
N ARG A 72 7.59 -22.87 9.61
CA ARG A 72 7.98 -21.47 9.84
C ARG A 72 8.13 -20.71 8.53
N GLY A 73 8.73 -21.32 7.50
CA GLY A 73 8.80 -20.72 6.18
C GLY A 73 7.41 -20.50 5.55
N GLN A 74 6.45 -21.38 5.85
CA GLN A 74 5.05 -21.18 5.44
C GLN A 74 4.39 -20.02 6.19
N ILE A 75 4.68 -19.84 7.48
CA ILE A 75 4.18 -18.70 8.27
C ILE A 75 4.68 -17.38 7.68
N ASP A 76 5.97 -17.29 7.35
CA ASP A 76 6.54 -16.07 6.77
C ASP A 76 5.90 -15.74 5.42
N GLN A 77 5.72 -16.74 4.54
CA GLN A 77 5.03 -16.59 3.27
C GLN A 77 3.55 -16.15 3.45
N LEU A 78 2.86 -16.74 4.42
CA LEU A 78 1.48 -16.35 4.74
C LEU A 78 1.40 -14.93 5.29
N GLN A 79 2.38 -14.50 6.08
CA GLN A 79 2.45 -13.14 6.60
C GLN A 79 2.68 -12.11 5.48
N GLU A 80 3.58 -12.40 4.55
CA GLU A 80 3.80 -11.57 3.36
C GLU A 80 2.53 -11.47 2.50
N GLU A 81 1.83 -12.59 2.31
CA GLU A 81 0.57 -12.60 1.56
C GLU A 81 -0.54 -11.79 2.26
N VAL A 82 -0.67 -11.92 3.58
CA VAL A 82 -1.62 -11.12 4.37
C VAL A 82 -1.32 -9.63 4.26
N GLN A 83 -0.04 -9.23 4.33
CA GLN A 83 0.36 -7.83 4.16
C GLN A 83 -0.02 -7.29 2.77
N ARG A 84 0.29 -8.06 1.73
CA ARG A 84 -0.03 -7.72 0.34
C ARG A 84 -1.53 -7.54 0.14
N LEU A 85 -2.33 -8.52 0.58
CA LEU A 85 -3.78 -8.48 0.46
C LEU A 85 -4.40 -7.33 1.26
N THR A 86 -3.80 -7.00 2.41
CA THR A 86 -4.24 -5.84 3.22
C THR A 86 -4.04 -4.53 2.47
N LEU A 87 -2.87 -4.34 1.84
CA LEU A 87 -2.58 -3.17 1.01
C LEU A 87 -3.52 -3.08 -0.20
N GLU A 88 -3.76 -4.20 -0.87
CA GLU A 88 -4.67 -4.27 -2.01
C GLU A 88 -6.11 -3.91 -1.60
N LEU A 89 -6.60 -4.46 -0.48
CA LEU A 89 -7.92 -4.16 0.05
C LEU A 89 -8.07 -2.67 0.40
N MET A 90 -7.05 -2.07 1.03
CA MET A 90 -7.05 -0.63 1.33
C MET A 90 -7.12 0.21 0.05
N SER A 91 -6.34 -0.14 -0.98
CA SER A 91 -6.36 0.57 -2.27
C SER A 91 -7.73 0.48 -2.94
N THR A 92 -8.37 -0.69 -2.87
CA THR A 92 -9.68 -0.95 -3.49
C THR A 92 -10.78 -0.22 -2.75
N ARG A 93 -10.77 -0.22 -1.41
CA ARG A 93 -11.68 0.58 -0.59
C ARG A 93 -11.55 2.08 -0.86
N ARG A 94 -10.32 2.58 -0.99
CA ARG A 94 -10.08 3.99 -1.31
C ARG A 94 -10.65 4.38 -2.68
N ARG A 95 -10.44 3.54 -3.69
CA ARG A 95 -11.02 3.74 -5.03
C ARG A 95 -12.55 3.73 -5.01
N ALA A 96 -13.16 2.79 -4.27
CA ALA A 96 -14.62 2.73 -4.11
C ALA A 96 -15.17 3.98 -3.40
N ALA A 97 -14.51 4.44 -2.34
CA ALA A 97 -14.90 5.66 -1.62
C ALA A 97 -14.81 6.91 -2.51
N GLN A 98 -13.73 7.03 -3.30
CA GLN A 98 -13.59 8.11 -4.27
C GLN A 98 -14.69 8.08 -5.33
N PHE A 99 -15.03 6.89 -5.83
CA PHE A 99 -16.12 6.74 -6.79
C PHE A 99 -17.46 7.21 -6.21
N SER A 100 -17.79 6.77 -4.99
CA SER A 100 -19.01 7.19 -4.29
C SER A 100 -19.03 8.70 -4.02
N GLN A 101 -17.90 9.29 -3.64
CA GLN A 101 -17.79 10.74 -3.44
C GLN A 101 -17.97 11.52 -4.75
N ASN A 102 -17.39 11.02 -5.85
CA ASN A 102 -17.55 11.61 -7.18
C ASN A 102 -19.01 11.54 -7.64
N GLU A 103 -19.70 10.42 -7.40
CA GLU A 103 -21.12 10.26 -7.72
C GLU A 103 -21.99 11.23 -6.93
N ALA A 104 -21.75 11.37 -5.62
CA ALA A 104 -22.46 12.34 -4.77
C ALA A 104 -22.21 13.79 -5.24
N ARG A 105 -20.98 14.12 -5.63
CA ARG A 105 -20.63 15.43 -6.19
C ARG A 105 -21.35 15.70 -7.50
N GLN A 106 -21.41 14.71 -8.39
CA GLN A 106 -22.14 14.81 -9.66
C GLN A 106 -23.64 15.05 -9.42
N LEU A 107 -24.24 14.33 -8.47
CA LEU A 107 -25.64 14.53 -8.10
C LEU A 107 -25.91 15.95 -7.58
N ALA A 108 -25.05 16.45 -6.68
CA ALA A 108 -25.18 17.80 -6.15
C ALA A 108 -25.06 18.90 -7.24
N ILE A 109 -24.17 18.70 -8.22
CA ILE A 109 -24.06 19.61 -9.37
C ILE A 109 -25.36 19.58 -10.18
N LYS A 110 -25.90 18.38 -10.48
CA LYS A 110 -27.16 18.24 -11.21
C LYS A 110 -28.30 18.95 -10.48
N GLU A 111 -28.46 18.72 -9.19
CA GLU A 111 -29.50 19.38 -8.37
C GLU A 111 -29.39 20.91 -8.41
N ARG A 112 -28.17 21.45 -8.28
CA ARG A 112 -27.95 22.90 -8.34
C ARG A 112 -28.29 23.49 -9.71
N VAL A 113 -27.96 22.79 -10.79
CA VAL A 113 -28.33 23.17 -12.15
C VAL A 113 -29.85 23.17 -12.33
N TYR A 114 -30.54 22.10 -11.88
CA TYR A 114 -32.00 22.04 -11.91
C TYR A 114 -32.67 23.20 -11.16
N GLN A 115 -32.18 23.51 -9.97
CA GLN A 115 -32.71 24.61 -9.18
C GLN A 115 -32.53 25.95 -9.90
N THR A 116 -31.37 26.17 -10.52
CA THR A 116 -31.09 27.39 -11.29
C THR A 116 -32.05 27.55 -12.48
N ILE A 117 -32.33 26.49 -13.23
CA ILE A 117 -33.32 26.51 -14.33
C ILE A 117 -34.71 26.85 -13.81
N ARG A 118 -35.11 26.22 -12.70
CA ARG A 118 -36.42 26.46 -12.06
C ARG A 118 -36.56 27.94 -11.67
N ASP A 119 -35.53 28.53 -11.07
CA ASP A 119 -35.54 29.92 -10.64
C ASP A 119 -35.59 30.90 -11.82
N ILE A 120 -34.89 30.62 -12.92
CA ILE A 120 -34.95 31.42 -14.16
C ILE A 120 -36.38 31.41 -14.73
N THR A 121 -36.99 30.22 -14.80
CA THR A 121 -38.35 30.03 -15.32
C THR A 121 -39.41 30.71 -14.44
N ALA A 122 -39.28 30.60 -13.11
CA ALA A 122 -40.21 31.18 -12.15
C ALA A 122 -40.17 32.72 -12.14
N ASN A 123 -39.01 33.32 -12.41
CA ASN A 123 -38.83 34.78 -12.40
C ASN A 123 -39.17 35.46 -13.75
N GLY A 124 -39.78 34.76 -14.70
CA GLY A 124 -40.26 35.33 -15.96
C GLY A 124 -39.15 35.88 -16.88
N ARG A 125 -37.88 35.56 -16.63
CA ARG A 125 -36.80 35.85 -17.58
C ARG A 125 -36.95 34.89 -18.75
N ALA A 126 -36.95 35.43 -19.97
CA ALA A 126 -37.11 34.64 -21.19
C ALA A 126 -36.06 33.52 -21.22
N TYR A 127 -36.52 32.29 -21.11
CA TYR A 127 -35.72 31.09 -21.32
C TYR A 127 -35.23 31.11 -22.77
N ILE A 128 -33.92 31.27 -22.97
CA ILE A 128 -33.33 31.23 -24.31
C ILE A 128 -33.10 29.75 -24.67
N PRO A 129 -33.69 29.23 -25.75
CA PRO A 129 -33.56 27.82 -26.15
C PRO A 129 -32.12 27.32 -26.30
N GLU A 130 -31.18 28.23 -26.60
CA GLU A 130 -29.75 27.93 -26.72
C GLU A 130 -29.11 27.52 -25.39
N HIS A 131 -29.67 27.95 -24.26
CA HIS A 131 -29.22 27.54 -22.92
C HIS A 131 -29.78 26.16 -22.52
N ALA A 132 -30.86 25.71 -23.15
CA ALA A 132 -31.47 24.40 -22.89
C ALA A 132 -30.52 23.26 -23.23
N GLN A 133 -29.91 23.34 -24.41
CA GLN A 133 -29.03 22.31 -24.94
C GLN A 133 -27.72 22.26 -24.15
N LEU A 134 -27.14 23.42 -23.81
CA LEU A 134 -25.95 23.53 -22.98
C LEU A 134 -26.15 22.93 -21.58
N VAL A 135 -27.31 23.18 -20.97
CA VAL A 135 -27.62 22.59 -19.66
C VAL A 135 -27.86 21.08 -19.76
N LEU A 136 -28.50 20.61 -20.85
CA LEU A 136 -28.69 19.18 -21.10
C LEU A 136 -27.36 18.45 -21.30
N ASP A 137 -26.42 19.03 -22.04
CA ASP A 137 -25.10 18.45 -22.32
C ASP A 137 -24.24 18.37 -21.05
N ILE A 138 -24.36 19.34 -20.14
CA ILE A 138 -23.71 19.32 -18.80
C ILE A 138 -24.32 18.24 -17.90
N VAL A 139 -25.65 18.16 -17.85
CA VAL A 139 -26.36 17.21 -16.97
C VAL A 139 -26.20 15.76 -17.45
N THR A 140 -25.99 15.56 -18.76
CA THR A 140 -25.74 14.25 -19.37
C THR A 140 -24.26 13.86 -19.40
N GLY A 141 -23.34 14.79 -19.10
CA GLY A 141 -21.90 14.54 -19.00
C GLY A 141 -21.19 14.38 -20.35
N ASP A 142 -21.85 14.71 -21.45
CA ASP A 142 -21.32 14.52 -22.80
C ASP A 142 -20.72 15.82 -23.34
N VAL A 143 -19.68 16.28 -22.63
CA VAL A 143 -18.95 17.53 -22.91
C VAL A 143 -18.26 17.51 -24.28
N SER A 144 -18.11 16.32 -24.88
CA SER A 144 -17.48 16.08 -26.18
C SER A 144 -18.24 16.70 -27.36
N LYS A 145 -19.51 17.05 -27.16
CA LYS A 145 -20.38 17.68 -28.16
C LYS A 145 -20.34 19.20 -28.14
N LEU A 146 -19.65 19.79 -27.17
CA LEU A 146 -19.53 21.24 -27.03
C LEU A 146 -18.35 21.73 -27.85
N THR A 147 -18.58 22.74 -28.68
CA THR A 147 -17.50 23.45 -29.37
C THR A 147 -16.70 24.30 -28.37
N ASP A 148 -15.42 24.56 -28.66
CA ASP A 148 -14.56 25.38 -27.79
C ASP A 148 -15.17 26.74 -27.45
N LYS A 149 -15.89 27.35 -28.41
CA LYS A 149 -16.58 28.63 -28.20
C LYS A 149 -17.76 28.50 -27.21
N GLN A 150 -18.46 27.38 -27.23
CA GLN A 150 -19.55 27.08 -26.29
C GLN A 150 -18.98 26.80 -24.90
N LEU A 151 -17.87 26.06 -24.79
CA LEU A 151 -17.15 25.83 -23.54
C LEU A 151 -16.65 27.15 -22.91
N TYR A 152 -16.05 28.03 -23.71
CA TYR A 152 -15.58 29.34 -23.24
C TYR A 152 -16.73 30.22 -22.75
N LEU A 153 -17.84 30.30 -23.49
CA LEU A 153 -19.02 31.07 -23.07
C LEU A 153 -19.63 30.51 -21.78
N LEU A 154 -19.58 29.19 -21.61
CA LEU A 154 -20.09 28.50 -20.43
C LEU A 154 -19.22 28.75 -19.20
N CYS A 155 -17.90 28.71 -19.37
CA CYS A 155 -16.94 29.09 -18.33
C CYS A 155 -17.15 30.57 -17.94
N ASP A 156 -17.27 31.47 -18.90
CA ASP A 156 -17.42 32.91 -18.64
C ASP A 156 -18.74 33.22 -17.91
N GLN A 157 -19.83 32.52 -18.25
CA GLN A 157 -21.13 32.67 -17.58
C GLN A 157 -21.18 32.00 -16.21
N LEU A 158 -20.53 30.84 -16.02
CA LEU A 158 -20.39 30.20 -14.70
C LEU A 158 -19.49 31.01 -13.76
N LEU A 159 -18.43 31.61 -14.29
CA LEU A 159 -17.54 32.51 -13.57
C LEU A 159 -18.23 33.81 -13.18
N ALA A 160 -19.06 34.37 -14.07
CA ALA A 160 -19.88 35.55 -13.77
C ALA A 160 -20.97 35.28 -12.73
N LEU A 161 -21.49 34.04 -12.68
CA LEU A 161 -22.52 33.64 -11.72
C LEU A 161 -21.94 33.17 -10.37
N SER A 162 -20.67 32.77 -10.31
CA SER A 162 -20.02 32.32 -9.07
C SER A 162 -18.47 32.30 -9.18
N PRO A 163 -17.79 33.44 -8.92
CA PRO A 163 -16.32 33.56 -9.01
C PRO A 163 -15.54 32.56 -8.14
N GLN A 164 -16.15 32.13 -7.03
CA GLN A 164 -15.60 31.20 -6.03
C GLN A 164 -15.39 29.77 -6.54
N LEU A 165 -15.85 29.44 -7.76
CA LEU A 165 -15.57 28.15 -8.40
C LEU A 165 -14.10 27.98 -8.83
N LEU A 166 -13.33 29.07 -8.87
CA LEU A 166 -11.88 29.07 -9.15
C LEU A 166 -11.00 29.13 -7.91
N ASP A 167 -11.56 29.32 -6.71
CA ASP A 167 -10.80 29.26 -5.45
C ASP A 167 -10.53 27.78 -5.09
N GLY A 168 -9.86 27.08 -6.01
CA GLY A 168 -9.05 25.92 -5.71
C GLY A 168 -7.71 26.44 -5.23
N ASP A 169 -7.62 26.75 -3.94
CA ASP A 169 -6.34 26.65 -3.25
C ASP A 169 -5.74 25.26 -3.56
N ASP A 170 -4.47 25.29 -3.92
CA ASP A 170 -3.57 24.18 -4.25
C ASP A 170 -3.75 23.47 -5.60
N ILE A 171 -3.48 24.23 -6.67
CA ILE A 171 -2.64 23.72 -7.77
C ILE A 171 -1.16 23.94 -7.39
N THR A 172 -0.69 23.35 -6.29
CA THR A 172 0.75 23.24 -6.05
C THR A 172 1.29 22.01 -6.77
N THR A 173 1.97 22.31 -7.88
CA THR A 173 3.31 21.81 -8.18
C THR A 173 3.52 20.30 -8.22
N HIS A 174 3.33 19.71 -9.39
CA HIS A 174 4.24 18.66 -9.85
C HIS A 174 4.68 18.96 -11.28
N ARG A 175 5.87 19.54 -11.37
CA ARG A 175 6.75 19.49 -12.54
C ARG A 175 8.02 18.77 -12.14
#